data_AF-A0A961JP71-F1
#
_entry.id   AF-A0A961JP71-F1
#
_cell.length_a   1.000
_cell.length_b   1.000
_cell.length_c   1.000
_cell.angle_alpha   90.00
_cell.angle_beta   90.00
_cell.angle_gamma   90.00
#
_symmetry.space_group_name_H-M   'P 1'
#
loop_
_entity.id
_entity.type
_entity.pdbx_description
1 polymer ?
#
loop_
_entity_poly.entity_id
_entity_poly.type
_entity_poly.pdbx_seq_one_letter_code
_entity_poly.pdbx_strand_id
1 'polypeptide(L)'
;MPVYTLQFPTNPSPADNYLHLVLAALEQTRMVPKRRPNTGLPGYMNRDNLKGLVCEQANDLWSYSILFDKVPAAAPNCIGMEDNTGCATALEAFYLGSLKICEIVTGKSELPFYPVENTLVLVRDGLVVRKTGRRGAVG
;
A
#
# COMPACT_ATOMS: atom_id res chain seq x y z
N MET A 1 -6.01 -19.38 10.52
CA MET A 1 -5.15 -18.26 10.07
C MET A 1 -5.69 -17.01 10.74
N PRO A 2 -4.85 -16.15 11.34
CA PRO A 2 -5.36 -14.89 11.89
C PRO A 2 -5.81 -13.99 10.73
N VAL A 3 -7.02 -13.45 10.85
CA VAL A 3 -7.59 -12.47 9.93
C VAL A 3 -7.56 -11.12 10.63
N TYR A 4 -7.01 -10.11 9.98
CA TYR A 4 -7.01 -8.74 10.46
C TYR A 4 -7.97 -7.93 9.61
N THR A 5 -8.90 -7.24 10.27
CA THR A 5 -9.87 -6.37 9.61
C THR A 5 -9.67 -4.94 10.07
N LEU A 6 -9.84 -3.99 9.15
CA LEU A 6 -9.86 -2.57 9.46
C LEU A 6 -11.01 -1.91 8.70
N GLN A 7 -11.87 -1.20 9.42
CA GLN A 7 -12.94 -0.42 8.81
C GLN A 7 -12.35 0.86 8.23
N PHE A 8 -12.50 1.04 6.92
CA PHE A 8 -12.09 2.26 6.24
C PHE A 8 -13.19 3.32 6.39
N PRO A 9 -12.84 4.57 6.73
CA PRO A 9 -13.82 5.64 6.88
C PRO A 9 -14.51 5.95 5.54
N THR A 10 -15.82 6.22 5.59
CA THR A 10 -16.59 6.63 4.40
C THR A 10 -16.25 8.04 3.93
N ASN A 11 -15.86 8.91 4.86
CA ASN A 11 -15.51 10.30 4.60
C ASN A 11 -14.19 10.64 5.31
N PRO A 12 -13.04 10.12 4.82
CA PRO A 12 -11.73 10.42 5.38
C PRO A 12 -11.42 11.91 5.32
N SER A 13 -10.69 12.41 6.32
CA SER A 13 -10.15 13.77 6.26
C SER A 13 -8.93 13.80 5.34
N PRO A 14 -8.68 14.89 4.58
CA PRO A 14 -7.42 15.10 3.87
C PRO A 14 -6.18 15.04 4.78
N ALA A 15 -6.35 15.25 6.09
CA ALA A 15 -5.28 15.13 7.07
C ALA A 15 -4.95 13.67 7.44
N ASP A 16 -5.83 12.71 7.10
CA ASP A 16 -5.64 11.31 7.42
C ASP A 16 -4.65 10.66 6.47
N ASN A 17 -3.61 10.04 7.03
CA ASN A 17 -2.56 9.38 6.26
C ASN A 17 -2.66 7.85 6.36
N TYR A 18 -2.96 7.21 5.24
CA TYR A 18 -3.18 5.77 5.15
C TYR A 18 -1.98 4.95 4.67
N LEU A 19 -0.83 5.59 4.43
CA LEU A 19 0.38 4.91 3.95
C LEU A 19 0.80 3.75 4.87
N HIS A 20 0.72 3.97 6.17
CA HIS A 20 1.12 2.99 7.19
C HIS A 20 0.33 1.68 7.09
N LEU A 21 -0.95 1.73 6.68
CA LEU A 21 -1.78 0.54 6.49
C LEU A 21 -1.24 -0.34 5.36
N VAL A 22 -0.88 0.28 4.23
CA VAL A 22 -0.37 -0.42 3.06
C VAL A 22 1.01 -1.02 3.35
N LEU A 23 1.91 -0.24 3.96
CA LEU A 23 3.25 -0.71 4.29
C LEU A 23 3.22 -1.85 5.32
N ALA A 24 2.42 -1.72 6.39
CA ALA A 24 2.28 -2.76 7.39
C ALA A 24 1.73 -4.07 6.78
N ALA A 25 0.74 -3.96 5.88
CA ALA A 25 0.21 -5.13 5.19
C ALA A 25 1.25 -5.80 4.29
N LEU A 26 2.00 -5.02 3.49
CA LEU A 26 3.09 -5.53 2.63
C LEU A 26 4.20 -6.23 3.43
N GLU A 27 4.55 -5.69 4.60
CA GLU A 27 5.53 -6.32 5.50
C GLU A 27 5.00 -7.62 6.09
N GLN A 28 3.75 -7.64 6.53
CA GLN A 28 3.12 -8.83 7.11
C GLN A 28 2.97 -9.98 6.10
N THR A 29 2.68 -9.67 4.84
CA THR A 29 2.62 -10.65 3.74
C THR A 29 3.97 -10.96 3.11
N ARG A 30 5.06 -10.31 3.58
CA ARG A 30 6.42 -10.48 3.06
C ARG A 30 6.55 -10.17 1.56
N MET A 31 5.74 -9.24 1.06
CA MET A 31 5.76 -8.82 -0.33
C MET A 31 6.88 -7.81 -0.62
N VAL A 32 7.47 -7.18 0.41
CA VAL A 32 8.54 -6.19 0.24
C VAL A 32 9.84 -6.88 -0.24
N PRO A 33 10.36 -6.55 -1.43
CA PRO A 33 11.59 -7.14 -1.92
C PRO A 33 12.81 -6.60 -1.17
N LYS A 34 13.87 -7.43 -1.08
CA LYS A 34 15.15 -7.03 -0.46
C LYS A 34 15.80 -5.85 -1.19
N ARG A 35 15.74 -5.86 -2.53
CA ARG A 35 16.25 -4.79 -3.38
C ARG A 35 15.10 -3.95 -3.90
N ARG A 36 15.34 -2.65 -4.05
CA ARG A 36 14.37 -1.72 -4.64
C ARG A 36 14.03 -2.16 -6.07
N PRO A 37 12.76 -2.23 -6.45
CA PRO A 37 12.36 -2.49 -7.84
C PRO A 37 12.77 -1.31 -8.74
N ASN A 38 12.97 -1.59 -10.03
CA ASN A 38 13.04 -0.53 -11.04
C ASN A 38 11.63 -0.26 -11.56
N THR A 39 11.08 0.91 -11.20
CA THR A 39 9.69 1.29 -11.52
C THR A 39 9.59 2.28 -12.68
N GLY A 40 10.73 2.73 -13.24
CA GLY A 40 10.76 3.81 -14.23
C GLY A 40 10.44 5.21 -13.68
N LEU A 41 10.09 5.32 -12.40
CA LEU A 41 9.86 6.60 -11.73
C LEU A 41 11.19 7.32 -11.44
N PRO A 42 11.16 8.65 -11.25
CA PRO A 42 12.33 9.40 -10.77
C PRO A 42 12.94 8.76 -9.52
N GLY A 43 14.27 8.80 -9.41
CA GLY A 43 14.99 8.09 -8.34
C GLY A 43 14.57 8.48 -6.90
N TYR A 44 13.97 9.66 -6.71
CA TYR A 44 13.43 10.12 -5.43
C TYR A 44 12.02 9.59 -5.12
N MET A 45 11.27 9.08 -6.10
CA MET A 45 9.94 8.49 -5.92
C MET A 45 10.04 7.00 -5.63
N ASN A 46 10.45 6.67 -4.41
CA ASN A 46 10.71 5.29 -3.99
C ASN A 46 10.22 5.05 -2.56
N ARG A 47 10.21 3.78 -2.13
CA ARG A 47 9.70 3.37 -0.81
C ARG A 47 10.32 4.14 0.37
N ASP A 48 11.61 4.48 0.30
CA ASP A 48 12.34 5.09 1.42
C ASP A 48 12.05 6.61 1.52
N ASN A 49 11.30 7.16 0.55
CA ASN A 49 10.93 8.57 0.48
C ASN A 49 9.41 8.80 0.47
N LEU A 50 8.61 7.74 0.61
CA LEU A 50 7.16 7.84 0.76
C LEU A 50 6.83 8.56 2.07
N LYS A 51 5.96 9.55 2.00
CA LYS A 51 5.51 10.38 3.13
C LYS A 51 4.07 10.11 3.52
N GLY A 52 3.19 9.92 2.54
CA GLY A 52 1.79 9.68 2.84
C GLY A 52 0.97 9.19 1.67
N LEU A 53 -0.20 8.65 2.02
CA LEU A 53 -1.31 8.38 1.14
C LEU A 53 -2.52 9.07 1.75
N VAL A 54 -3.05 10.07 1.06
CA VAL A 54 -4.24 10.80 1.48
C VAL A 54 -5.35 10.60 0.47
N CYS A 55 -6.59 10.65 0.95
CA CYS A 55 -7.78 10.61 0.11
C CYS A 55 -8.51 11.95 0.25
N GLU A 56 -8.84 12.58 -0.88
CA GLU A 56 -9.43 13.91 -0.92
C GLU A 56 -10.69 13.89 -1.78
N GLN A 57 -11.70 14.65 -1.37
CA GLN A 57 -12.95 14.79 -2.12
C GLN A 57 -13.04 16.18 -2.75
N ALA A 58 -13.34 16.22 -4.05
CA ALA A 58 -13.63 17.44 -4.80
C ALA A 58 -14.75 17.16 -5.81
N ASN A 59 -15.74 18.06 -5.89
CA ASN A 59 -16.91 17.92 -6.77
C ASN A 59 -17.59 16.55 -6.66
N ASP A 60 -17.83 16.10 -5.43
CA ASP A 60 -18.42 14.79 -5.07
C ASP A 60 -17.62 13.55 -5.51
N LEU A 61 -16.45 13.73 -6.12
CA LEU A 61 -15.55 12.65 -6.51
C LEU A 61 -14.36 12.54 -5.57
N TRP A 62 -13.96 11.31 -5.30
CA TRP A 62 -12.81 10.97 -4.46
C TRP A 62 -11.55 10.80 -5.29
N SER A 63 -10.41 11.23 -4.77
CA SER A 63 -9.11 11.04 -5.39
C SER A 63 -8.08 10.63 -4.34
N TYR A 64 -6.95 10.09 -4.79
CA TYR A 64 -5.81 9.83 -3.92
C TYR A 64 -4.62 10.70 -4.29
N SER A 65 -3.79 11.00 -3.30
CA SER A 65 -2.48 11.62 -3.47
C SER A 65 -1.43 10.86 -2.66
N ILE A 66 -0.38 10.43 -3.36
CA ILE A 66 0.81 9.82 -2.76
C ILE A 66 1.87 10.91 -2.64
N LEU A 67 2.33 11.15 -1.42
CA LEU A 67 3.25 12.24 -1.10
C LEU A 67 4.67 11.72 -0.91
N PHE A 68 5.65 12.50 -1.33
CA PHE A 68 7.09 12.25 -1.13
C PHE A 68 7.75 13.39 -0.36
N ASP A 69 8.78 13.09 0.44
CA ASP A 69 9.41 14.09 1.32
C ASP A 69 10.63 14.77 0.69
N LYS A 70 11.71 14.02 0.45
CA LYS A 70 12.99 14.54 -0.07
C LYS A 70 12.93 14.67 -1.59
N VAL A 71 12.40 15.78 -2.07
CA VAL A 71 12.16 16.04 -3.49
C VAL A 71 13.09 17.16 -3.99
N PRO A 72 13.73 17.02 -5.18
CA PRO A 72 14.52 18.09 -5.77
C PRO A 72 13.70 19.38 -5.96
N ALA A 73 14.37 20.53 -5.91
CA ALA A 73 13.71 21.81 -6.17
C ALA A 73 13.02 21.81 -7.54
N ALA A 74 11.80 22.37 -7.58
CA ALA A 74 10.94 22.43 -8.77
C ALA A 74 10.45 21.09 -9.34
N ALA A 75 10.74 19.95 -8.69
CA ALA A 75 10.19 18.66 -9.08
C ALA A 75 8.84 18.39 -8.38
N PRO A 76 7.92 17.64 -9.00
CA PRO A 76 6.66 17.26 -8.37
C PRO A 76 6.91 16.38 -7.15
N ASN A 77 6.22 16.69 -6.05
CA ASN A 77 6.34 15.99 -4.76
C ASN A 77 5.20 15.00 -4.49
N CYS A 78 4.30 14.81 -5.46
CA CYS A 78 3.19 13.89 -5.34
C CYS A 78 2.93 13.11 -6.63
N ILE A 79 2.28 11.97 -6.49
CA ILE A 79 1.59 11.25 -7.56
C ILE A 79 0.12 11.21 -7.18
N GLY A 80 -0.74 11.79 -8.00
CA GLY A 80 -2.19 11.77 -7.84
C GLY A 80 -2.89 11.06 -9.00
N MET A 81 -4.21 11.05 -8.94
CA MET A 81 -5.05 10.69 -10.09
C MET A 81 -5.02 11.77 -11.17
N GLU A 82 -5.32 11.40 -12.41
CA GLU A 82 -5.50 12.37 -13.50
C GLU A 82 -6.75 13.23 -13.26
N ASP A 83 -6.72 14.48 -13.73
CA ASP A 83 -7.85 15.40 -13.61
C ASP A 83 -9.13 14.79 -14.22
N ASN A 84 -10.24 14.89 -13.50
CA ASN A 84 -11.56 14.32 -13.85
C ASN A 84 -11.67 12.78 -13.84
N THR A 85 -10.71 12.06 -13.28
CA THR A 85 -10.78 10.59 -13.13
C THR A 85 -11.19 10.12 -11.72
N GLY A 86 -11.85 10.98 -10.95
CA GLY A 86 -12.18 10.68 -9.56
C GLY A 86 -13.14 9.48 -9.37
N CYS A 87 -13.05 8.86 -8.20
CA CYS A 87 -13.77 7.69 -7.77
C CYS A 87 -15.12 8.04 -7.12
N ALA A 88 -16.06 7.10 -7.16
CA ALA A 88 -17.36 7.29 -6.49
C ALA A 88 -17.24 7.20 -4.97
N THR A 89 -16.24 6.49 -4.45
CA THR A 89 -16.05 6.26 -3.01
C THR A 89 -14.61 6.49 -2.56
N ALA A 90 -14.44 6.89 -1.31
CA ALA A 90 -13.14 7.05 -0.69
C ALA A 90 -12.32 5.75 -0.66
N LEU A 91 -13.00 4.61 -0.47
CA LEU A 91 -12.36 3.29 -0.47
C LEU A 91 -11.76 2.96 -1.84
N GLU A 92 -12.47 3.28 -2.92
CA GLU A 92 -11.98 3.06 -4.29
C GLU A 92 -10.74 3.92 -4.57
N ALA A 93 -10.75 5.20 -4.16
CA ALA A 93 -9.57 6.06 -4.26
C ALA A 93 -8.38 5.51 -3.45
N PHE A 94 -8.63 5.09 -2.20
CA PHE A 94 -7.62 4.43 -1.36
C PHE A 94 -7.07 3.16 -2.02
N TYR A 95 -7.92 2.36 -2.65
CA TYR A 95 -7.54 1.12 -3.32
C TYR A 95 -6.61 1.37 -4.51
N LEU A 96 -6.95 2.34 -5.37
CA LEU A 96 -6.10 2.74 -6.49
C LEU A 96 -4.76 3.32 -6.03
N GLY A 97 -4.77 4.15 -4.99
CA GLY A 97 -3.54 4.67 -4.38
C GLY A 97 -2.68 3.55 -3.77
N SER A 98 -3.30 2.57 -3.13
CA SER A 98 -2.63 1.41 -2.56
C SER A 98 -1.98 0.54 -3.63
N LEU A 99 -2.63 0.33 -4.78
CA LEU A 99 -2.04 -0.38 -5.92
C LEU A 99 -0.78 0.33 -6.42
N LYS A 100 -0.83 1.65 -6.56
CA LYS A 100 0.32 2.45 -6.97
C LYS A 100 1.46 2.40 -5.94
N ILE A 101 1.15 2.39 -4.64
CA ILE A 101 2.17 2.16 -3.59
C ILE A 101 2.77 0.77 -3.71
N CYS A 102 1.97 -0.27 -3.94
CA CYS A 102 2.48 -1.62 -4.13
C CYS A 102 3.43 -1.69 -5.33
N GLU A 103 3.11 -1.00 -6.43
CA GLU A 103 4.00 -0.87 -7.59
C GLU A 103 5.31 -0.17 -7.21
N ILE A 104 5.25 0.96 -6.48
CA ILE A 104 6.43 1.71 -6.02
C ILE A 104 7.33 0.86 -5.10
N VAL A 105 6.71 0.10 -4.19
CA VAL A 105 7.42 -0.64 -3.14
C VAL A 105 7.93 -1.99 -3.63
N THR A 106 7.12 -2.70 -4.42
CA THR A 106 7.35 -4.11 -4.80
C THR A 106 7.68 -4.29 -6.27
N GLY A 107 7.38 -3.32 -7.12
CA GLY A 107 7.46 -3.42 -8.58
C GLY A 107 6.24 -4.10 -9.20
N LYS A 108 5.20 -4.40 -8.40
CA LYS A 108 3.98 -5.09 -8.83
C LYS A 108 2.75 -4.38 -8.30
N SER A 109 1.72 -4.29 -9.13
CA SER A 109 0.41 -3.77 -8.76
C SER A 109 -0.46 -4.89 -8.17
N GLU A 110 -0.04 -5.41 -7.01
CA GLU A 110 -0.72 -6.49 -6.28
C GLU A 110 -0.89 -6.08 -4.82
N LEU A 111 -2.14 -6.12 -4.33
CA LEU A 111 -2.44 -5.70 -2.97
C LEU A 111 -2.21 -6.83 -1.96
N PRO A 112 -1.71 -6.50 -0.76
CA PRO A 112 -1.58 -7.46 0.34
C PRO A 112 -2.92 -7.73 1.06
N PHE A 113 -4.00 -7.04 0.70
CA PHE A 113 -5.33 -7.15 1.32
C PHE A 113 -6.41 -7.09 0.25
N TYR A 114 -7.63 -7.49 0.59
CA TYR A 114 -8.80 -7.33 -0.26
C TYR A 114 -9.92 -6.58 0.47
N PRO A 115 -10.69 -5.73 -0.23
CA PRO A 115 -11.84 -5.05 0.35
C PRO A 115 -13.03 -6.01 0.46
N VAL A 116 -13.78 -5.90 1.55
CA VAL A 116 -15.12 -6.47 1.74
C VAL A 116 -16.00 -5.33 2.24
N GLU A 117 -16.86 -4.81 1.37
CA GLU A 117 -17.54 -3.52 1.61
C GLU A 117 -16.54 -2.44 2.02
N ASN A 118 -16.76 -1.72 3.12
CA ASN A 118 -15.83 -0.72 3.66
C ASN A 118 -14.79 -1.31 4.63
N THR A 119 -14.52 -2.61 4.57
CA THR A 119 -13.55 -3.28 5.44
C THR A 119 -12.37 -3.79 4.63
N LEU A 120 -11.16 -3.42 5.04
CA LEU A 120 -9.93 -4.00 4.53
C LEU A 120 -9.68 -5.31 5.26
N VAL A 121 -9.51 -6.41 4.52
CA VAL A 121 -9.25 -7.74 5.07
C VAL A 121 -7.85 -8.20 4.67
N LEU A 122 -7.03 -8.47 5.68
CA LEU A 122 -5.69 -9.01 5.55
C LEU A 122 -5.64 -10.44 6.07
N VAL A 123 -5.29 -11.39 5.20
CA VAL A 123 -5.10 -12.79 5.56
C VAL A 123 -3.61 -13.06 5.68
N ARG A 124 -3.15 -13.38 6.89
CA ARG A 124 -1.78 -13.80 7.10
C ARG A 124 -1.67 -15.29 6.86
N ASP A 125 -0.96 -15.69 5.82
CA ASP A 125 -0.54 -17.08 5.66
C ASP A 125 0.25 -17.50 6.89
N GLY A 126 -0.27 -18.50 7.59
CA GLY A 126 0.38 -19.09 8.75
C GLY A 126 1.76 -19.55 8.33
N LEU A 127 2.78 -19.17 9.10
CA LEU A 127 4.11 -19.78 9.04
C LEU A 127 3.96 -21.30 8.92
N VAL A 128 4.22 -21.87 7.74
CA VAL A 128 4.53 -23.29 7.65
C VAL A 128 5.87 -23.45 8.37
N VAL A 129 5.79 -23.74 9.67
CA VAL A 129 6.92 -24.28 10.41
C VAL A 129 7.21 -25.61 9.72
N ARG A 130 8.18 -25.60 8.80
CA ARG A 130 8.81 -26.86 8.39
C ARG A 130 9.40 -27.43 9.67
N LYS A 131 8.72 -28.41 10.28
CA LYS A 131 9.35 -29.29 11.26
C LYS A 131 10.55 -29.89 10.53
N THR A 132 11.74 -29.37 10.79
CA THR A 132 12.99 -30.03 10.45
C THR A 132 12.92 -31.37 11.18
N GLY A 133 12.54 -32.41 10.44
CA GLY A 133 12.41 -33.75 10.97
C GLY A 133 13.75 -34.15 11.57
N ARG A 134 13.72 -34.52 12.86
CA ARG A 134 14.75 -35.36 13.46
C ARG A 134 14.92 -36.58 12.55
N ARG A 135 16.09 -36.72 11.93
CA ARG A 135 16.64 -38.04 11.62
C ARG A 135 17.70 -38.32 12.67
N GLY A 136 17.41 -39.28 13.54
CA GLY A 136 18.44 -39.95 14.30
C GLY A 136 19.34 -40.77 13.38
N ALA A 137 20.57 -40.92 13.83
CA ALA A 137 21.49 -42.01 13.53
C ALA A 137 22.34 -42.09 14.81
N VAL A 138 22.01 -42.94 15.78
CA VAL A 138 22.42 -44.36 15.90
C VAL A 138 23.44 -44.81 14.86
N GLY A 139 24.63 -45.15 15.37
CA GLY A 139 25.80 -45.66 14.69
C GLY A 139 27.00 -45.51 15.61
#